data_AF-A0A094A2I3-F1
#
_entry.id   AF-A0A094A2I3-F1
#
_cell.length_a   1.000
_cell.length_b   1.000
_cell.length_c   1.000
_cell.angle_alpha   90.00
_cell.angle_beta   90.00
_cell.angle_gamma   90.00
#
_symmetry.space_group_name_H-M   'P 1'
#
loop_
_entity.id
_entity.type
_entity.pdbx_description
1 polymer ?
#
loop_
_entity_poly.entity_id
_entity_poly.type
_entity_poly.pdbx_seq_one_letter_code
_entity_poly.pdbx_strand_id
1 'polypeptide(L)'
;MSDDYAPGNDALPSVDEARVILSQRDLSLSIPINFMTIPGVSITAACFGNRVIGEGELALCYSNLLAVGFRRFELDLYWDAGRSLWSFCPVEMQDEDDDESTSQSQSRTASPTSTNPGGLSFPAGSVTSIPGQNPTGALPISGTTEGASAPPGPTPQSEPMLAQGNYTCSPGATLETFGHQLHSYVVATQNTLAAQLSYYVFNIHAAASSASPGSPAQAPSNLPVDGELIGGMLSSNLSAYIYTPINLANNRANLNVSWYTVPERYRPVTDYYSIQIDDNAVWSTKDGWPSESFIEFSSLKRVLFQFGTIDPQMQAADFSPDSEIIFPPGYITQSQAKVSLNDTGGVTDGCYLHSPPANPTNTNSSWA
;
A
#
# COMPACT_ATOMS: atom_id res chain seq x y z
N MET A 1 -14.53 -15.27 -6.01
CA MET A 1 -13.68 -15.95 -4.99
C MET A 1 -13.83 -15.14 -3.70
N SER A 2 -13.06 -15.35 -2.62
CA SER A 2 -13.04 -14.36 -1.52
C SER A 2 -11.90 -13.40 -1.79
N ASP A 3 -12.13 -12.08 -1.71
CA ASP A 3 -11.09 -11.05 -1.84
C ASP A 3 -10.28 -10.85 -0.56
N ASP A 4 -10.42 -11.79 0.38
CA ASP A 4 -9.71 -11.79 1.64
C ASP A 4 -8.23 -12.12 1.46
N TYR A 5 -7.43 -11.68 2.43
CA TYR A 5 -6.05 -12.11 2.54
C TYR A 5 -5.99 -13.62 2.85
N ALA A 6 -5.58 -14.41 1.86
CA ALA A 6 -5.53 -15.86 1.92
C ALA A 6 -4.35 -16.38 1.07
N PRO A 7 -3.10 -16.30 1.58
CA PRO A 7 -1.96 -16.83 0.85
C PRO A 7 -2.04 -18.34 0.67
N GLY A 8 -1.49 -18.84 -0.44
CA GLY A 8 -1.29 -20.25 -0.68
C GLY A 8 -0.34 -20.86 0.35
N ASN A 9 -0.52 -22.15 0.65
CA ASN A 9 0.30 -22.86 1.64
C ASN A 9 1.79 -22.91 1.25
N ASP A 10 2.09 -22.85 -0.05
CA ASP A 10 3.43 -22.82 -0.62
C ASP A 10 4.10 -21.43 -0.57
N ALA A 11 3.33 -20.37 -0.33
CA ALA A 11 3.84 -19.02 -0.12
C ALA A 11 4.13 -18.71 1.36
N LEU A 12 3.70 -19.57 2.28
CA LEU A 12 3.97 -19.39 3.70
C LEU A 12 5.45 -19.70 4.00
N PRO A 13 6.17 -18.81 4.68
CA PRO A 13 7.57 -19.05 5.02
C PRO A 13 7.68 -20.25 5.97
N SER A 14 8.72 -21.06 5.77
CA SER A 14 9.14 -22.05 6.76
C SER A 14 9.53 -21.37 8.08
N VAL A 15 9.65 -22.16 9.15
CA VAL A 15 10.03 -21.63 10.48
C VAL A 15 11.38 -20.89 10.44
N ASP A 16 12.33 -21.40 9.66
CA ASP A 16 13.65 -20.79 9.54
C ASP A 16 13.60 -19.48 8.73
N GLU A 17 12.84 -19.44 7.63
CA GLU A 17 12.63 -18.22 6.84
C GLU A 17 11.90 -17.14 7.65
N ALA A 18 10.85 -17.53 8.40
CA ALA A 18 10.13 -16.62 9.28
C ALA A 18 11.06 -16.02 10.35
N ARG A 19 11.98 -16.82 10.92
CA ARG A 19 12.98 -16.32 11.86
C ARG A 19 13.94 -15.34 11.21
N VAL A 20 14.37 -15.58 9.97
CA VAL A 20 15.23 -14.65 9.22
C VAL A 20 14.51 -13.31 8.99
N ILE A 21 13.26 -13.34 8.53
CA ILE A 21 12.44 -12.15 8.28
C ILE A 21 12.27 -11.34 9.57
N LEU A 22 11.90 -12.00 10.68
CA LEU A 22 11.72 -11.34 11.97
C LEU A 22 13.03 -10.76 12.51
N SER A 23 14.16 -11.45 12.32
CA SER A 23 15.47 -10.95 12.74
C SER A 23 15.87 -9.69 11.95
N GLN A 24 15.60 -9.66 10.64
CA GLN A 24 15.84 -8.47 9.82
C GLN A 24 14.96 -7.29 10.27
N ARG A 25 13.68 -7.53 10.53
CA ARG A 25 12.76 -6.53 11.09
C ARG A 25 13.27 -5.98 12.42
N ASP A 26 13.68 -6.86 13.34
CA ASP A 26 14.10 -6.44 14.68
C ASP A 26 15.37 -5.57 14.65
N LEU A 27 16.26 -5.81 13.68
CA LEU A 27 17.44 -4.96 13.43
C LEU A 27 17.09 -3.59 12.84
N SER A 28 15.98 -3.49 12.11
CA SER A 28 15.57 -2.25 11.45
C SER A 28 14.66 -1.34 12.24
N LEU A 29 14.12 -1.81 13.37
CA LEU A 29 13.04 -1.13 14.09
C LEU A 29 13.29 0.35 14.41
N SER A 30 14.54 0.76 14.64
CA SER A 30 14.93 2.14 14.98
C SER A 30 15.50 2.94 13.80
N ILE A 31 15.71 2.30 12.66
CA ILE A 31 16.15 2.96 11.43
C ILE A 31 14.95 3.74 10.88
N PRO A 32 15.12 5.03 10.53
CA PRO A 32 14.03 5.79 9.92
C PRO A 32 13.58 5.16 8.60
N ILE A 33 12.28 5.20 8.34
CA ILE A 33 11.67 4.46 7.22
C ILE A 33 12.19 4.87 5.83
N ASN A 34 12.73 6.07 5.68
CA ASN A 34 13.31 6.55 4.43
C ASN A 34 14.74 6.03 4.16
N PHE A 35 15.38 5.38 5.14
CA PHE A 35 16.69 4.73 4.99
C PHE A 35 16.58 3.20 4.89
N MET A 36 15.36 2.67 4.99
CA MET A 36 15.10 1.25 4.94
C MET A 36 15.22 0.69 3.52
N THR A 37 16.02 -0.37 3.37
CA THR A 37 16.08 -1.14 2.13
C THR A 37 15.14 -2.32 2.25
N ILE A 38 14.00 -2.25 1.56
CA ILE A 38 12.96 -3.27 1.57
C ILE A 38 12.75 -3.84 0.16
N PRO A 39 12.44 -5.14 0.03
CA PRO A 39 12.14 -5.72 -1.27
C PRO A 39 10.85 -5.12 -1.83
N GLY A 40 10.93 -4.66 -3.08
CA GLY A 40 9.82 -4.11 -3.84
C GLY A 40 9.45 -4.98 -5.05
N VAL A 41 8.19 -4.93 -5.46
CA VAL A 41 7.66 -5.69 -6.60
C VAL A 41 6.65 -4.86 -7.39
N SER A 42 6.68 -4.98 -8.72
CA SER A 42 5.61 -4.50 -9.59
C SER A 42 4.50 -5.55 -9.64
N ILE A 43 3.28 -5.18 -9.27
CA ILE A 43 2.12 -6.08 -9.30
C ILE A 43 1.84 -6.53 -10.74
N THR A 44 1.92 -5.61 -11.70
CA THR A 44 1.71 -5.92 -13.12
C THR A 44 2.69 -6.98 -13.62
N ALA A 45 3.97 -6.85 -13.27
CA ALA A 45 4.98 -7.82 -13.69
C ALA A 45 4.85 -9.17 -12.97
N ALA A 46 4.54 -9.15 -11.67
CA ALA A 46 4.52 -10.36 -10.85
C ALA A 46 3.21 -11.16 -10.97
N CYS A 47 2.07 -10.47 -10.99
CA CYS A 47 0.75 -11.09 -10.95
C CYS A 47 0.10 -11.21 -12.33
N PHE A 48 0.46 -10.33 -13.29
CA PHE A 48 -0.21 -10.24 -14.59
C PHE A 48 0.72 -10.52 -15.78
N GLY A 49 1.80 -11.27 -15.56
CA GLY A 49 2.82 -11.55 -16.59
C GLY A 49 2.30 -12.27 -17.85
N ASN A 50 1.20 -13.02 -17.73
CA ASN A 50 0.51 -13.68 -18.85
C ASN A 50 -0.63 -12.83 -19.46
N ARG A 51 -0.77 -11.56 -19.04
CA ARG A 51 -1.85 -10.63 -19.43
C ARG A 51 -3.25 -11.07 -19.01
N VAL A 52 -3.34 -11.92 -18.00
CA VAL A 52 -4.58 -12.31 -17.34
C VAL A 52 -4.69 -11.51 -16.05
N ILE A 53 -5.68 -10.63 -15.99
CA ILE A 53 -5.92 -9.67 -14.91
C ILE A 53 -7.25 -10.03 -14.27
N GLY A 54 -7.24 -11.07 -13.45
CA GLY A 54 -8.42 -11.54 -12.75
C GLY A 54 -8.43 -11.12 -11.29
N GLU A 55 -9.62 -10.95 -10.74
CA GLU A 55 -9.87 -10.64 -9.32
C GLU A 55 -9.22 -11.68 -8.41
N GLY A 56 -9.49 -12.98 -8.65
CA GLY A 56 -8.95 -14.08 -7.85
C GLY A 56 -7.45 -14.27 -8.02
N GLU A 57 -6.92 -14.06 -9.24
CA GLU A 57 -5.49 -14.13 -9.55
C GLU A 57 -4.72 -13.00 -8.84
N LEU A 58 -5.25 -11.77 -8.89
CA LEU A 58 -4.71 -10.65 -8.12
C LEU A 58 -4.73 -11.00 -6.63
N ALA A 59 -5.86 -11.49 -6.13
CA ALA A 59 -6.02 -11.77 -4.71
C ALA A 59 -5.00 -12.80 -4.20
N LEU A 60 -4.86 -13.94 -4.90
CA LEU A 60 -3.92 -14.97 -4.52
C LEU A 60 -2.46 -14.50 -4.66
N CYS A 61 -2.11 -13.88 -5.79
CA CYS A 61 -0.75 -13.42 -6.03
C CYS A 61 -0.30 -12.37 -5.01
N TYR A 62 -1.13 -11.36 -4.75
CA TYR A 62 -0.81 -10.31 -3.79
C TYR A 62 -0.69 -10.86 -2.37
N SER A 63 -1.60 -11.77 -1.96
CA SER A 63 -1.49 -12.44 -0.66
C SER A 63 -0.19 -13.23 -0.53
N ASN A 64 0.22 -13.94 -1.59
CA ASN A 64 1.48 -14.68 -1.63
C ASN A 64 2.68 -13.74 -1.50
N LEU A 65 2.70 -12.61 -2.21
CA LEU A 65 3.77 -11.62 -2.15
C LEU A 65 3.91 -11.02 -0.74
N LEU A 66 2.79 -10.73 -0.06
CA LEU A 66 2.79 -10.30 1.33
C LEU A 66 3.34 -11.40 2.26
N ALA A 67 2.93 -12.65 2.08
CA ALA A 67 3.35 -13.77 2.92
C ALA A 67 4.86 -14.05 2.83
N VAL A 68 5.45 -13.93 1.64
CA VAL A 68 6.90 -14.12 1.45
C VAL A 68 7.73 -12.90 1.90
N GLY A 69 7.08 -11.79 2.28
CA GLY A 69 7.75 -10.62 2.87
C GLY A 69 8.02 -9.45 1.92
N PHE A 70 7.35 -9.37 0.76
CA PHE A 70 7.35 -8.11 0.00
C PHE A 70 6.59 -7.05 0.77
N ARG A 71 7.17 -5.85 0.80
CA ARG A 71 6.64 -4.73 1.57
C ARG A 71 6.45 -3.47 0.75
N ARG A 72 7.06 -3.40 -0.43
CA ARG A 72 6.86 -2.30 -1.36
C ARG A 72 6.21 -2.82 -2.64
N PHE A 73 5.11 -2.19 -3.02
CA PHE A 73 4.31 -2.60 -4.17
C PHE A 73 4.17 -1.42 -5.12
N GLU A 74 4.48 -1.65 -6.39
CA GLU A 74 4.25 -0.70 -7.47
C GLU A 74 3.05 -1.21 -8.28
N LEU A 75 2.03 -0.37 -8.38
CA LEU A 75 0.73 -0.70 -8.95
C LEU A 75 0.47 0.23 -10.12
N ASP A 76 0.15 -0.35 -11.27
CA ASP A 76 -0.32 0.41 -12.43
C ASP A 76 -1.84 0.45 -12.37
N LEU A 77 -2.40 1.64 -12.11
CA LEU A 77 -3.83 1.89 -12.06
C LEU A 77 -4.27 2.65 -13.31
N TYR A 78 -5.31 2.13 -13.94
CA TYR A 78 -5.88 2.67 -15.17
C TYR A 78 -7.26 3.24 -14.86
N TRP A 79 -7.44 4.52 -15.18
CA TRP A 79 -8.75 5.14 -15.16
C TRP A 79 -9.59 4.59 -16.30
N ASP A 80 -10.63 3.83 -15.96
CA ASP A 80 -11.63 3.32 -16.89
C ASP A 80 -12.73 4.38 -17.01
N ALA A 81 -12.66 5.18 -18.08
CA ALA A 81 -13.55 6.31 -18.31
C ALA A 81 -15.01 5.85 -18.47
N GLY A 82 -15.22 4.70 -19.14
CA GLY A 82 -16.54 4.13 -19.39
C GLY A 82 -17.27 3.79 -18.08
N ARG A 83 -16.55 3.19 -17.13
CA ARG A 83 -17.13 2.78 -15.83
C ARG A 83 -16.87 3.78 -14.69
N SER A 84 -16.15 4.86 -14.94
CA SER A 84 -15.77 5.89 -13.96
C SER A 84 -15.12 5.30 -12.69
N LEU A 85 -14.15 4.40 -12.87
CA LEU A 85 -13.45 3.75 -11.77
C LEU A 85 -11.98 3.45 -12.07
N TRP A 86 -11.22 3.18 -11.02
CA TRP A 86 -9.83 2.72 -11.14
C TRP A 86 -9.76 1.20 -11.25
N SER A 87 -9.14 0.72 -12.33
CA SER A 87 -8.95 -0.70 -12.58
C SER A 87 -7.48 -1.06 -12.78
N PHE A 88 -7.18 -2.36 -12.70
CA PHE A 88 -5.88 -2.90 -13.12
C PHE A 88 -5.84 -3.24 -14.61
N CYS A 89 -6.97 -3.15 -15.33
CA CYS A 89 -7.04 -3.47 -16.75
C CYS A 89 -6.53 -2.29 -17.59
N PRO A 90 -5.56 -2.48 -18.51
CA PRO A 90 -5.07 -1.40 -19.36
C PRO A 90 -6.04 -0.91 -20.43
N VAL A 91 -7.22 -1.52 -20.52
CA VAL A 91 -8.23 -1.27 -21.55
C VAL A 91 -9.57 -1.06 -20.85
N GLU A 92 -10.34 -0.08 -21.31
CA GLU A 92 -11.70 0.17 -20.84
C GLU A 92 -12.57 -1.06 -21.06
N MET A 93 -13.36 -1.45 -20.06
CA MET A 93 -14.31 -2.54 -20.22
C MET A 93 -15.64 -1.97 -20.70
N GLN A 94 -16.20 -2.60 -21.74
CA GLN A 94 -17.54 -2.26 -22.23
C GLN A 94 -18.55 -2.74 -21.19
N ASP A 95 -19.48 -1.88 -20.82
CA ASP A 95 -20.69 -2.31 -20.14
C ASP A 95 -21.49 -3.18 -21.12
N GLU A 96 -22.01 -4.32 -20.66
CA GLU A 96 -22.78 -5.26 -21.49
C GLU A 96 -24.11 -4.66 -22.03
N ASP A 97 -24.38 -3.37 -21.81
CA ASP A 97 -25.62 -2.69 -22.19
C ASP A 97 -25.58 -2.03 -23.59
N ASP A 98 -24.44 -2.00 -24.29
CA ASP A 98 -24.27 -1.31 -25.59
C ASP A 98 -24.22 -2.25 -26.83
N ASP A 99 -24.74 -3.48 -26.74
CA ASP A 99 -24.99 -4.31 -27.91
C ASP A 99 -26.42 -4.11 -28.45
N GLU A 100 -26.63 -3.01 -29.18
CA GLU A 100 -27.83 -2.77 -29.97
C GLU A 100 -27.84 -3.67 -31.22
N SER A 101 -28.57 -4.79 -31.18
CA SER A 101 -29.59 -5.22 -32.17
C SER A 101 -29.74 -6.75 -32.31
N THR A 102 -30.72 -7.34 -31.63
CA THR A 102 -31.72 -8.23 -32.26
C THR A 102 -32.95 -8.29 -31.34
N SER A 103 -34.10 -7.92 -31.90
CA SER A 103 -35.38 -7.79 -31.21
C SER A 103 -35.83 -9.09 -30.52
N GLN A 104 -36.15 -9.01 -29.22
CA GLN A 104 -37.23 -9.80 -28.62
C GLN A 104 -37.74 -9.14 -27.34
N SER A 105 -38.98 -8.66 -27.43
CA SER A 105 -39.71 -7.95 -26.39
C SER A 105 -40.05 -8.87 -25.21
N GLN A 106 -39.55 -8.57 -24.01
CA GLN A 106 -40.22 -8.94 -22.77
C GLN A 106 -40.19 -7.77 -21.78
N SER A 107 -41.36 -7.17 -21.62
CA SER A 107 -41.69 -6.18 -20.62
C SER A 107 -41.45 -6.71 -19.19
N ARG A 108 -40.63 -6.01 -18.41
CA ARG A 108 -40.71 -6.05 -16.94
C ARG A 108 -40.73 -4.63 -16.39
N THR A 109 -41.76 -4.38 -15.60
CA THR A 109 -42.16 -3.13 -14.98
C THR A 109 -41.07 -2.61 -14.03
N ALA A 110 -40.70 -1.34 -14.19
CA ALA A 110 -39.79 -0.63 -13.29
C ALA A 110 -40.47 -0.31 -11.95
N SER A 111 -39.77 -0.59 -10.85
CA SER A 111 -40.03 0.00 -9.53
C SER A 111 -38.87 0.95 -9.21
N PRO A 112 -39.12 2.16 -8.70
CA PRO A 112 -38.08 3.13 -8.45
C PRO A 112 -37.36 2.78 -7.14
N THR A 113 -36.08 2.46 -7.21
CA THR A 113 -35.22 2.43 -6.02
C THR A 113 -34.19 3.54 -6.16
N SER A 114 -34.23 4.46 -5.20
CA SER A 114 -33.35 5.61 -5.04
C SER A 114 -31.88 5.18 -5.03
N THR A 115 -31.10 5.67 -5.99
CA THR A 115 -29.64 5.62 -6.01
C THR A 115 -29.09 6.61 -4.97
N ASN A 116 -28.36 6.09 -3.99
CA ASN A 116 -27.39 6.87 -3.20
C ASN A 116 -26.01 6.72 -3.87
N PRO A 117 -25.14 7.76 -3.83
CA PRO A 117 -23.78 7.64 -4.33
C PRO A 117 -22.99 6.64 -3.48
N GLY A 118 -22.23 5.76 -4.15
CA GLY A 118 -21.47 4.67 -3.57
C GLY A 118 -20.48 5.14 -2.51
N GLY A 119 -20.80 4.85 -1.25
CA GLY A 119 -19.83 4.78 -0.18
C GLY A 119 -19.51 3.31 0.08
N LEU A 120 -18.22 2.98 0.12
CA LEU A 120 -17.75 1.66 0.52
C LEU A 120 -18.31 1.34 1.91
N SER A 121 -19.08 0.26 2.04
CA SER A 121 -19.74 -0.12 3.29
C SER A 121 -19.29 -1.52 3.69
N PHE A 122 -18.63 -1.60 4.84
CA PHE A 122 -18.03 -2.82 5.36
C PHE A 122 -18.64 -3.19 6.73
N PRO A 123 -18.73 -4.48 7.07
CA PRO A 123 -19.14 -4.90 8.41
C PRO A 123 -18.06 -4.52 9.44
N ALA A 124 -18.46 -3.75 10.45
CA ALA A 124 -17.58 -3.32 11.54
C ALA A 124 -17.11 -4.53 12.39
N GLY A 125 -15.80 -4.73 12.47
CA GLY A 125 -15.19 -5.67 13.41
C GLY A 125 -15.29 -5.15 14.85
N SER A 126 -15.92 -5.91 15.72
CA SER A 126 -16.11 -5.60 17.14
C SER A 126 -14.77 -5.51 17.88
N VAL A 127 -14.40 -4.29 18.31
CA VAL A 127 -13.25 -4.07 19.21
C VAL A 127 -13.64 -4.54 20.61
N THR A 128 -13.09 -5.67 21.05
CA THR A 128 -13.23 -6.13 22.44
C THR A 128 -12.04 -5.61 23.24
N SER A 129 -12.30 -4.71 24.20
CA SER A 129 -11.30 -4.24 25.15
C SER A 129 -11.04 -5.31 26.22
N ILE A 130 -9.77 -5.58 26.53
CA ILE A 130 -9.38 -6.44 27.68
C ILE A 130 -8.47 -5.61 28.60
N PRO A 131 -8.76 -5.52 29.93
CA PRO A 131 -7.91 -4.83 30.89
C PRO A 131 -6.66 -5.65 31.24
N GLY A 132 -5.57 -4.96 31.54
CA GLY A 132 -4.22 -5.52 31.59
C GLY A 132 -3.87 -6.46 32.74
N GLN A 133 -2.83 -7.27 32.49
CA GLN A 133 -1.98 -7.90 33.50
C GLN A 133 -0.56 -8.12 32.95
N ASN A 134 0.43 -7.88 33.82
CA ASN A 134 1.86 -7.87 33.55
C ASN A 134 2.46 -9.28 33.31
N PRO A 135 3.70 -9.39 32.79
CA PRO A 135 4.19 -10.56 32.06
C PRO A 135 5.06 -11.49 32.91
N THR A 136 4.70 -12.78 32.98
CA THR A 136 5.63 -13.90 33.21
C THR A 136 4.93 -15.19 32.81
N GLY A 137 5.43 -15.89 31.80
CA GLY A 137 4.96 -17.24 31.48
C GLY A 137 5.12 -17.58 30.00
N ALA A 138 5.94 -18.60 29.74
CA ALA A 138 6.16 -19.17 28.43
C ALA A 138 4.85 -19.64 27.75
N LEU A 139 4.90 -19.60 26.41
CA LEU A 139 3.89 -19.99 25.42
C LEU A 139 3.11 -21.28 25.76
N PRO A 140 1.82 -21.36 25.42
CA PRO A 140 1.21 -22.60 24.97
C PRO A 140 0.98 -22.58 23.45
N ILE A 141 1.60 -23.55 22.78
CA ILE A 141 1.18 -24.05 21.45
C ILE A 141 -0.04 -24.94 21.72
N SER A 142 -1.21 -24.55 21.22
CA SER A 142 -2.40 -25.41 21.23
C SER A 142 -2.62 -26.00 19.84
N GLY A 143 -2.58 -27.33 19.80
CA GLY A 143 -2.87 -28.14 18.63
C GLY A 143 -4.34 -28.12 18.22
N THR A 144 -4.53 -28.53 16.97
CA THR A 144 -5.75 -28.75 16.22
C THR A 144 -6.87 -29.46 17.01
N THR A 145 -8.06 -28.87 17.00
CA THR A 145 -9.34 -29.58 17.16
C THR A 145 -10.25 -29.24 15.99
N GLU A 146 -10.69 -30.27 15.26
CA GLU A 146 -11.68 -30.22 14.19
C GLU A 146 -13.01 -29.64 14.72
N GLY A 147 -13.38 -28.47 14.21
CA GLY A 147 -14.68 -27.83 14.43
C GLY A 147 -15.48 -27.88 13.13
N ALA A 148 -16.67 -28.49 13.20
CA ALA A 148 -17.57 -28.75 12.09
C ALA A 148 -17.86 -27.52 11.21
N SER A 149 -17.64 -27.66 9.90
CA SER A 149 -18.00 -26.67 8.89
C SER A 149 -19.51 -26.51 8.78
N ALA A 150 -20.02 -25.30 9.03
CA ALA A 150 -21.30 -24.87 8.49
C ALA A 150 -21.18 -24.74 6.95
N PRO A 151 -22.27 -24.96 6.18
CA PRO A 151 -22.22 -24.79 4.73
C PRO A 151 -21.90 -23.33 4.39
N PRO A 152 -21.01 -23.05 3.42
CA PRO A 152 -20.83 -21.69 2.95
C PRO A 152 -22.16 -21.19 2.36
N GLY A 153 -22.56 -19.99 2.74
CA GLY A 153 -23.59 -19.24 2.03
C GLY A 153 -23.16 -19.02 0.56
N PRO A 154 -24.10 -18.67 -0.33
CA PRO A 154 -23.78 -18.49 -1.75
C PRO A 154 -22.67 -17.46 -1.90
N THR A 155 -21.52 -17.93 -2.39
CA THR A 155 -20.38 -17.10 -2.79
C THR A 155 -20.87 -16.13 -3.87
N PRO A 156 -20.51 -14.84 -3.82
CA PRO A 156 -20.63 -13.96 -4.99
C PRO A 156 -19.96 -14.68 -6.17
N GLN A 157 -20.70 -14.91 -7.25
CA GLN A 157 -20.12 -15.49 -8.45
C GLN A 157 -19.09 -14.50 -8.97
N SER A 158 -17.83 -14.92 -9.05
CA SER A 158 -16.79 -14.11 -9.70
C SER A 158 -17.31 -13.78 -11.10
N GLU A 159 -17.30 -12.50 -11.46
CA GLU A 159 -17.77 -12.08 -12.78
C GLU A 159 -16.91 -12.73 -13.87
N PRO A 160 -17.51 -13.07 -15.03
CA PRO A 160 -16.78 -13.69 -16.12
C PRO A 160 -15.63 -12.78 -16.57
N MET A 161 -14.51 -13.38 -17.00
CA MET A 161 -13.40 -12.61 -17.56
C MET A 161 -13.69 -12.24 -19.01
N LEU A 162 -13.40 -10.99 -19.39
CA LEU A 162 -13.58 -10.47 -20.74
C LEU A 162 -12.25 -10.34 -21.47
N ALA A 163 -12.23 -10.70 -22.74
CA ALA A 163 -11.09 -10.46 -23.62
C ALA A 163 -11.09 -8.99 -24.08
N GLN A 164 -10.07 -8.25 -23.69
CA GLN A 164 -9.87 -6.83 -24.02
C GLN A 164 -8.57 -6.68 -24.84
N GLY A 165 -8.69 -6.90 -26.14
CA GLY A 165 -7.55 -6.93 -27.06
C GLY A 165 -6.55 -8.03 -26.72
N ASN A 166 -5.38 -7.64 -26.21
CA ASN A 166 -4.30 -8.56 -25.83
C ASN A 166 -4.36 -9.01 -24.35
N TYR A 167 -5.35 -8.51 -23.61
CA TYR A 167 -5.54 -8.78 -22.18
C TYR A 167 -6.82 -9.57 -21.97
N THR A 168 -6.85 -10.34 -20.89
CA THR A 168 -8.07 -10.95 -20.37
C THR A 168 -8.31 -10.39 -18.99
N CYS A 169 -9.34 -9.56 -18.83
CA CYS A 169 -9.59 -8.80 -17.61
C CYS A 169 -10.88 -9.25 -16.93
N SER A 170 -10.90 -9.28 -15.61
CA SER A 170 -12.12 -9.38 -14.81
C SER A 170 -12.62 -7.97 -14.48
N PRO A 171 -13.94 -7.70 -14.55
CA PRO A 171 -14.48 -6.42 -14.14
C PRO A 171 -14.24 -6.08 -12.67
N GLY A 172 -14.08 -7.10 -11.81
CA GLY A 172 -13.78 -7.00 -10.38
C GLY A 172 -12.29 -6.76 -10.05
N ALA A 173 -11.39 -6.76 -11.03
CA ALA A 173 -9.98 -6.41 -10.80
C ALA A 173 -9.79 -4.88 -10.69
N THR A 174 -10.31 -4.29 -9.61
CA THR A 174 -10.36 -2.85 -9.36
C THR A 174 -9.55 -2.42 -8.14
N LEU A 175 -9.33 -1.11 -8.01
CA LEU A 175 -8.71 -0.53 -6.80
C LEU A 175 -9.54 -0.80 -5.54
N GLU A 176 -10.87 -0.86 -5.67
CA GLU A 176 -11.77 -1.22 -4.57
C GLU A 176 -11.41 -2.61 -4.04
N THR A 177 -11.42 -3.64 -4.89
CA THR A 177 -11.07 -5.01 -4.50
C THR A 177 -9.68 -5.09 -3.86
N PHE A 178 -8.70 -4.39 -4.42
CA PHE A 178 -7.38 -4.29 -3.81
C PHE A 178 -7.41 -3.64 -2.42
N GLY A 179 -8.20 -2.57 -2.23
CA GLY A 179 -8.41 -1.91 -0.95
C GLY A 179 -9.06 -2.83 0.08
N HIS A 180 -10.07 -3.61 -0.32
CA HIS A 180 -10.69 -4.65 0.50
C HIS A 180 -9.65 -5.68 0.97
N GLN A 181 -8.82 -6.15 0.05
CA GLN A 181 -7.80 -7.14 0.34
C GLN A 181 -6.70 -6.60 1.26
N LEU A 182 -6.22 -5.39 1.02
CA LEU A 182 -5.26 -4.71 1.89
C LEU A 182 -5.82 -4.55 3.30
N HIS A 183 -7.08 -4.14 3.43
CA HIS A 183 -7.75 -4.04 4.72
C HIS A 183 -7.84 -5.41 5.42
N SER A 184 -8.22 -6.46 4.68
CA SER A 184 -8.26 -7.84 5.19
C SER A 184 -6.90 -8.29 5.73
N TYR A 185 -5.80 -8.04 4.99
CA TYR A 185 -4.43 -8.31 5.43
C TYR A 185 -4.07 -7.56 6.71
N VAL A 186 -4.34 -6.25 6.76
CA VAL A 186 -4.02 -5.42 7.91
C VAL A 186 -4.78 -5.91 9.14
N VAL A 187 -6.09 -6.21 9.02
CA VAL A 187 -6.90 -6.72 10.13
C VAL A 187 -6.43 -8.09 10.59
N ALA A 188 -6.06 -8.98 9.67
CA ALA A 188 -5.59 -10.33 9.99
C ALA A 188 -4.23 -10.31 10.71
N THR A 189 -3.37 -9.32 10.43
CA THR A 189 -1.98 -9.32 10.92
C THR A 189 -1.70 -8.31 12.02
N GLN A 190 -2.54 -7.27 12.22
CA GLN A 190 -2.24 -6.10 13.06
C GLN A 190 -1.78 -6.37 14.49
N ASN A 191 -2.14 -7.52 15.06
CA ASN A 191 -1.82 -7.96 16.43
C ASN A 191 -0.89 -9.20 16.47
N THR A 192 -0.27 -9.53 15.35
CA THR A 192 0.66 -10.66 15.20
C THR A 192 2.07 -10.17 14.92
N LEU A 193 3.05 -11.08 14.96
CA LEU A 193 4.43 -10.76 14.54
C LEU A 193 4.56 -10.50 13.03
N ALA A 194 3.54 -10.82 12.24
CA ALA A 194 3.50 -10.54 10.80
C ALA A 194 3.03 -9.11 10.47
N ALA A 195 2.58 -8.34 11.46
CA ALA A 195 2.31 -6.91 11.27
C ALA A 195 3.60 -6.21 10.83
N GLN A 196 3.58 -5.60 9.65
CA GLN A 196 4.69 -4.85 9.10
C GLN A 196 4.17 -3.62 8.34
N LEU A 197 5.00 -2.59 8.27
CA LEU A 197 4.76 -1.41 7.47
C LEU A 197 4.97 -1.72 5.98
N SER A 198 3.94 -1.50 5.17
CA SER A 198 3.99 -1.64 3.71
C SER A 198 3.81 -0.30 3.00
N TYR A 199 4.33 -0.25 1.76
CA TYR A 199 4.42 0.94 0.93
C TYR A 199 3.82 0.63 -0.44
N TYR A 200 2.94 1.51 -0.90
CA TYR A 200 2.25 1.33 -2.18
C TYR A 200 2.47 2.56 -3.03
N VAL A 201 2.91 2.33 -4.26
CA VAL A 201 3.20 3.35 -5.26
C VAL A 201 2.21 3.19 -6.40
N PHE A 202 1.35 4.18 -6.61
CA PHE A 202 0.34 4.16 -7.65
C PHE A 202 0.85 4.90 -8.89
N ASN A 203 1.19 4.15 -9.94
CA ASN A 203 1.41 4.71 -11.27
C ASN A 203 0.04 4.90 -11.94
N ILE A 204 -0.18 6.10 -12.46
CA ILE A 204 -1.49 6.56 -12.93
C ILE A 204 -1.51 6.60 -14.44
N HIS A 205 -2.44 5.86 -15.02
CA HIS A 205 -2.60 5.69 -16.46
C HIS A 205 -4.03 5.97 -16.89
N ALA A 206 -4.20 6.37 -18.15
CA ALA A 206 -5.50 6.31 -18.82
C ALA A 206 -5.67 4.90 -19.43
N ALA A 207 -6.85 4.31 -19.31
CA ALA A 207 -7.15 3.07 -20.02
C ALA A 207 -7.24 3.33 -21.54
N ALA A 208 -6.81 2.35 -22.35
CA ALA A 208 -7.03 2.40 -23.79
C ALA A 208 -8.49 2.11 -24.13
N SER A 209 -9.01 2.75 -25.17
CA SER A 209 -10.39 2.52 -25.62
C SER A 209 -10.61 1.06 -26.04
N SER A 210 -11.74 0.49 -25.63
CA SER A 210 -12.19 -0.85 -26.04
C SER A 210 -12.31 -1.01 -27.56
N ALA A 211 -12.57 0.09 -28.29
CA ALA A 211 -12.63 0.09 -29.76
C ALA A 211 -11.25 -0.05 -30.43
N SER A 212 -10.16 0.25 -29.70
CA SER A 212 -8.80 0.21 -30.25
C SER A 212 -7.75 -0.16 -29.18
N PRO A 213 -7.86 -1.36 -28.57
CA PRO A 213 -7.14 -1.74 -27.34
C PRO A 213 -5.62 -1.89 -27.52
N GLY A 214 -5.12 -1.94 -28.76
CA GLY A 214 -3.69 -1.97 -29.07
C GLY A 214 -3.07 -0.59 -29.31
N SER A 215 -3.86 0.49 -29.30
CA SER A 215 -3.38 1.85 -29.51
C SER A 215 -2.98 2.50 -28.18
N PRO A 216 -2.08 3.50 -28.19
CA PRO A 216 -1.81 4.30 -26.99
C PRO A 216 -3.11 4.91 -26.44
N ALA A 217 -3.27 4.89 -25.12
CA ALA A 217 -4.41 5.50 -24.46
C ALA A 217 -4.51 7.00 -24.81
N GLN A 218 -5.74 7.47 -25.04
CA GLN A 218 -6.05 8.88 -25.24
C GLN A 218 -6.39 9.54 -23.90
N ALA A 219 -6.45 10.87 -23.88
CA ALA A 219 -6.97 11.57 -22.71
C ALA A 219 -8.45 11.18 -22.50
N PRO A 220 -8.84 10.72 -21.31
CA PRO A 220 -10.22 10.32 -21.02
C PRO A 220 -11.23 11.45 -21.24
N SER A 221 -12.47 11.10 -21.61
CA SER A 221 -13.58 12.05 -21.74
C SER A 221 -14.03 12.64 -20.40
N ASN A 222 -13.92 11.85 -19.35
CA ASN A 222 -14.21 12.19 -17.96
C ASN A 222 -12.98 11.84 -17.12
N LEU A 223 -12.71 12.69 -16.15
CA LEU A 223 -11.60 12.53 -15.21
C LEU A 223 -12.17 12.19 -13.84
N PRO A 224 -11.40 11.50 -12.98
CA PRO A 224 -11.82 11.19 -11.62
C PRO A 224 -12.13 12.48 -10.84
N VAL A 225 -13.25 12.49 -10.13
CA VAL A 225 -13.67 13.60 -9.27
C VAL A 225 -14.01 13.14 -7.86
N ASP A 226 -13.83 14.03 -6.88
CA ASP A 226 -14.28 13.87 -5.49
C ASP A 226 -14.05 12.45 -4.91
N GLY A 227 -15.10 11.63 -4.81
CA GLY A 227 -15.08 10.28 -4.22
C GLY A 227 -14.39 9.21 -5.07
N GLU A 228 -14.09 9.52 -6.33
CA GLU A 228 -13.37 8.64 -7.26
C GLU A 228 -11.85 8.81 -7.12
N LEU A 229 -11.39 9.74 -6.27
CA LEU A 229 -9.98 9.92 -5.98
C LEU A 229 -9.45 8.77 -5.11
N ILE A 230 -8.20 8.37 -5.40
CA ILE A 230 -7.57 7.16 -4.86
C ILE A 230 -7.45 7.27 -3.33
N GLY A 231 -7.06 8.44 -2.82
CA GLY A 231 -6.93 8.67 -1.38
C GLY A 231 -8.28 8.57 -0.67
N GLY A 232 -9.32 9.16 -1.24
CA GLY A 232 -10.70 9.03 -0.77
C GLY A 232 -11.13 7.56 -0.65
N MET A 233 -10.99 6.80 -1.74
CA MET A 233 -11.34 5.37 -1.80
C MET A 233 -10.59 4.54 -0.74
N LEU A 234 -9.27 4.73 -0.60
CA LEU A 234 -8.47 3.97 0.36
C LEU A 234 -8.77 4.37 1.81
N SER A 235 -9.04 5.66 2.05
CA SER A 235 -9.22 6.18 3.41
C SER A 235 -10.51 5.73 4.10
N SER A 236 -11.58 5.45 3.34
CA SER A 236 -12.82 4.86 3.88
C SER A 236 -12.47 3.63 4.74
N ASN A 237 -11.72 2.74 4.09
CA ASN A 237 -11.12 1.49 4.56
C ASN A 237 -10.17 1.57 5.75
N LEU A 238 -9.15 2.39 5.48
CA LEU A 238 -7.82 2.21 6.03
C LEU A 238 -7.37 3.41 6.85
N SER A 239 -8.18 4.46 7.01
CA SER A 239 -7.81 5.72 7.68
C SER A 239 -7.09 5.52 9.02
N ALA A 240 -7.54 4.56 9.83
CA ALA A 240 -6.90 4.22 11.10
C ALA A 240 -5.46 3.71 10.94
N TYR A 241 -5.14 3.07 9.81
CA TYR A 241 -3.89 2.38 9.53
C TYR A 241 -2.95 3.15 8.58
N ILE A 242 -3.41 4.20 7.89
CA ILE A 242 -2.54 4.98 6.98
C ILE A 242 -1.66 5.93 7.78
N TYR A 243 -0.36 5.94 7.48
CA TYR A 243 0.57 7.00 7.86
C TYR A 243 0.69 8.01 6.72
N THR A 244 0.23 9.24 6.96
CA THR A 244 0.00 10.25 5.91
C THR A 244 1.06 11.36 5.89
N PRO A 245 1.09 12.21 4.84
CA PRO A 245 1.90 13.44 4.82
C PRO A 245 1.62 14.36 6.02
N ILE A 246 0.35 14.46 6.46
CA ILE A 246 -0.03 15.25 7.65
C ILE A 246 0.60 14.66 8.91
N ASN A 247 0.61 13.33 9.07
CA ASN A 247 1.26 12.70 10.22
C ASN A 247 2.75 13.02 10.25
N LEU A 248 3.44 12.97 9.10
CA LEU A 248 4.85 13.32 9.01
C LEU A 248 5.10 14.79 9.32
N ALA A 249 4.31 15.70 8.75
CA ALA A 249 4.44 17.14 8.99
C ALA A 249 4.26 17.47 10.47
N ASN A 250 3.23 16.92 11.12
CA ASN A 250 2.97 17.13 12.54
C ASN A 250 4.10 16.56 13.41
N ASN A 251 4.58 15.36 13.08
CA ASN A 251 5.70 14.76 13.80
C ASN A 251 6.96 15.61 13.72
N ARG A 252 7.27 16.11 12.52
CA ARG A 252 8.43 16.97 12.25
C ARG A 252 8.37 18.34 12.91
N ALA A 253 7.17 18.92 13.00
CA ALA A 253 6.97 20.25 13.54
C ALA A 253 7.25 20.33 15.05
N ASN A 254 7.00 19.23 15.79
CA ASN A 254 7.25 19.19 17.23
C ASN A 254 7.56 17.77 17.73
N LEU A 255 8.85 17.45 17.81
CA LEU A 255 9.36 16.17 18.30
C LEU A 255 8.98 15.91 19.76
N ASN A 256 8.87 16.96 20.58
CA ASN A 256 8.55 16.86 22.02
C ASN A 256 7.18 16.23 22.28
N VAL A 257 6.24 16.38 21.34
CA VAL A 257 4.89 15.79 21.40
C VAL A 257 4.70 14.64 20.41
N SER A 258 5.76 14.25 19.70
CA SER A 258 5.78 13.16 18.71
C SER A 258 6.70 12.03 19.19
N TRP A 259 7.70 11.62 18.41
CA TRP A 259 8.55 10.48 18.71
C TRP A 259 9.54 10.69 19.87
N TYR A 260 9.55 11.83 20.57
CA TYR A 260 10.23 11.93 21.87
C TYR A 260 9.33 11.63 23.07
N THR A 261 8.04 11.43 22.86
CA THR A 261 7.11 10.97 23.90
C THR A 261 7.17 9.46 24.13
N VAL A 262 7.75 8.71 23.19
CA VAL A 262 7.82 7.24 23.23
C VAL A 262 9.14 6.75 23.85
N PRO A 263 9.22 5.49 24.34
CA PRO A 263 10.48 4.89 24.78
C PRO A 263 11.56 4.95 23.70
N GLU A 264 12.82 5.08 24.11
CA GLU A 264 13.97 5.23 23.19
C GLU A 264 14.05 4.13 22.11
N ARG A 265 13.72 2.89 22.48
CA ARG A 265 13.67 1.75 21.55
C ARG A 265 12.68 1.91 20.39
N TYR A 266 11.74 2.85 20.48
CA TYR A 266 10.77 3.15 19.42
C TYR A 266 11.09 4.44 18.67
N ARG A 267 12.19 5.12 19.01
CA ARG A 267 12.57 6.38 18.37
C ARG A 267 13.39 6.12 17.11
N PRO A 268 13.29 6.99 16.11
CA PRO A 268 14.31 7.04 15.07
C PRO A 268 15.65 7.43 15.69
N VAL A 269 16.71 6.70 15.33
CA VAL A 269 18.09 7.04 15.72
C VAL A 269 18.41 8.46 15.22
N THR A 270 18.90 9.31 16.12
CA THR A 270 19.09 10.74 15.87
C THR A 270 20.14 11.05 14.81
N ASP A 271 21.08 10.13 14.57
CA ASP A 271 22.16 10.32 13.60
C ASP A 271 21.67 10.40 12.14
N TYR A 272 20.41 10.03 11.88
CA TYR A 272 19.80 10.06 10.55
C TYR A 272 19.09 11.39 10.23
N TYR A 273 19.03 12.34 11.17
CA TYR A 273 18.33 13.60 10.95
C TYR A 273 18.84 14.77 11.78
N SER A 274 18.58 15.97 11.29
CA SER A 274 18.91 17.21 11.99
C SER A 274 17.81 17.63 12.95
N ILE A 275 18.20 18.21 14.09
CA ILE A 275 17.28 18.76 15.10
C ILE A 275 17.51 20.26 15.19
N GLN A 276 16.42 21.02 15.18
CA GLN A 276 16.39 22.45 15.45
C GLN A 276 15.58 22.70 16.71
N ILE A 277 16.08 23.57 17.59
CA ILE A 277 15.39 23.96 18.83
C ILE A 277 15.11 25.46 18.72
N ASP A 278 13.84 25.84 18.84
CA ASP A 278 13.43 27.24 18.82
C ASP A 278 13.50 27.91 20.21
N ASP A 279 13.22 29.21 20.26
CA ASP A 279 13.23 30.01 21.49
C ASP A 279 12.19 29.53 22.54
N ASN A 280 11.18 28.75 22.11
CA ASN A 280 10.16 28.15 22.97
C ASN A 280 10.53 26.73 23.42
N ALA A 281 11.78 26.29 23.17
CA ALA A 281 12.26 24.94 23.42
C ALA A 281 11.47 23.85 22.68
N VAL A 282 10.87 24.17 21.54
CA VAL A 282 10.24 23.20 20.63
C VAL A 282 11.32 22.58 19.76
N TRP A 283 11.41 21.25 19.81
CA TRP A 283 12.34 20.49 18.99
C TRP A 283 11.64 20.15 17.69
N SER A 284 12.25 20.45 16.56
CA SER A 284 11.70 20.19 15.23
C SER A 284 12.78 19.60 14.32
N THR A 285 12.36 19.00 13.22
CA THR A 285 13.27 18.50 12.19
C THR A 285 12.70 18.75 10.81
N LYS A 286 13.58 19.08 9.85
CA LYS A 286 13.19 19.26 8.45
C LYS A 286 13.28 17.96 7.65
N ASP A 287 14.25 17.12 7.99
CA ASP A 287 14.67 15.94 7.24
C ASP A 287 14.36 14.62 7.96
N GLY A 288 14.02 14.65 9.25
CA GLY A 288 13.77 13.45 10.03
C GLY A 288 12.53 12.67 9.64
N TRP A 289 12.63 11.36 9.67
CA TRP A 289 11.52 10.45 9.47
C TRP A 289 11.35 9.58 10.72
N PRO A 290 10.12 9.12 11.02
CA PRO A 290 9.93 8.14 12.08
C PRO A 290 10.58 6.81 11.71
N SER A 291 10.85 5.99 12.72
CA SER A 291 11.23 4.60 12.53
C SER A 291 10.00 3.69 12.35
N GLU A 292 10.23 2.45 11.89
CA GLU A 292 9.16 1.45 11.79
C GLU A 292 8.49 1.21 13.13
N SER A 293 9.28 1.07 14.21
CA SER A 293 8.75 0.86 15.56
C SER A 293 7.88 2.01 16.06
N PHE A 294 8.20 3.26 15.70
CA PHE A 294 7.34 4.39 16.03
C PHE A 294 5.99 4.27 15.33
N ILE A 295 6.01 4.04 14.01
CA ILE A 295 4.81 3.95 13.18
C ILE A 295 3.94 2.76 13.61
N GLU A 296 4.55 1.58 13.75
CA GLU A 296 3.84 0.33 13.97
C GLU A 296 3.36 0.18 15.42
N PHE A 297 4.22 0.46 16.41
CA PHE A 297 3.92 0.16 17.81
C PHE A 297 3.36 1.35 18.59
N SER A 298 3.70 2.58 18.19
CA SER A 298 3.22 3.79 18.89
C SER A 298 2.07 4.46 18.17
N SER A 299 2.15 4.57 16.83
CA SER A 299 1.10 5.21 16.02
C SER A 299 0.05 4.23 15.48
N LEU A 300 0.28 2.92 15.64
CA LEU A 300 -0.58 1.84 15.14
C LEU A 300 -0.90 1.91 13.64
N LYS A 301 -0.01 2.55 12.86
CA LYS A 301 -0.12 2.63 11.41
C LYS A 301 0.57 1.43 10.75
N ARG A 302 0.17 1.11 9.53
CA ARG A 302 0.57 -0.11 8.81
C ARG A 302 0.86 0.13 7.33
N VAL A 303 0.37 1.23 6.74
CA VAL A 303 0.50 1.46 5.30
C VAL A 303 0.89 2.91 4.98
N LEU A 304 1.68 3.09 3.92
CA LEU A 304 1.93 4.38 3.29
C LEU A 304 1.57 4.31 1.80
N PHE A 305 1.02 5.39 1.30
CA PHE A 305 0.66 5.56 -0.11
C PHE A 305 1.48 6.67 -0.74
N GLN A 306 1.94 6.47 -1.96
CA GLN A 306 2.60 7.51 -2.76
C GLN A 306 2.10 7.44 -4.22
N PHE A 307 2.02 8.59 -4.88
CA PHE A 307 1.92 8.64 -6.33
C PHE A 307 3.26 8.30 -7.00
N GLY A 308 3.23 7.43 -8.00
CA GLY A 308 4.37 7.13 -8.87
C GLY A 308 4.42 8.08 -10.05
N THR A 309 4.51 7.52 -11.25
CA THR A 309 4.37 8.29 -12.49
C THR A 309 2.91 8.62 -12.76
N ILE A 310 2.64 9.79 -13.32
CA ILE A 310 1.32 10.16 -13.83
C ILE A 310 1.46 10.41 -15.33
N ASP A 311 0.77 9.62 -16.13
CA ASP A 311 0.83 9.71 -17.58
C ASP A 311 0.32 11.06 -18.09
N PRO A 312 0.85 11.57 -19.23
CA PRO A 312 0.42 12.84 -19.82
C PRO A 312 -1.10 12.97 -20.00
N GLN A 313 -1.77 11.87 -20.33
CA GLN A 313 -3.21 11.78 -20.52
C GLN A 313 -4.01 12.08 -19.24
N MET A 314 -3.42 11.85 -18.07
CA MET A 314 -4.05 12.02 -16.76
C MET A 314 -3.61 13.30 -16.04
N GLN A 315 -2.75 14.13 -16.65
CA GLN A 315 -2.25 15.36 -16.03
C GLN A 315 -3.33 16.43 -15.78
N ALA A 316 -4.45 16.35 -16.48
CA ALA A 316 -5.57 17.27 -16.28
C ALA A 316 -6.42 16.94 -15.05
N ALA A 317 -6.29 15.74 -14.47
CA ALA A 317 -7.01 15.36 -13.26
C ALA A 317 -6.44 16.09 -12.02
N ASP A 318 -7.31 16.56 -11.14
CA ASP A 318 -6.91 17.25 -9.92
C ASP A 318 -6.74 16.25 -8.77
N PHE A 319 -5.48 15.87 -8.51
CA PHE A 319 -5.10 15.02 -7.38
C PHE A 319 -4.77 15.81 -6.10
N SER A 320 -4.98 17.14 -6.09
CA SER A 320 -4.70 17.94 -4.89
C SER A 320 -5.49 17.51 -3.65
N PRO A 321 -6.74 17.02 -3.73
CA PRO A 321 -7.46 16.54 -2.55
C PRO A 321 -6.81 15.29 -1.91
N ASP A 322 -6.09 14.49 -2.69
CA ASP A 322 -5.39 13.30 -2.17
C ASP A 322 -4.09 13.64 -1.43
N SER A 323 -3.61 14.89 -1.49
CA SER A 323 -2.32 15.30 -0.90
C SER A 323 -2.25 15.17 0.62
N GLU A 324 -3.41 15.06 1.30
CA GLU A 324 -3.49 14.82 2.73
C GLU A 324 -3.27 13.34 3.12
N ILE A 325 -3.42 12.43 2.16
CA ILE A 325 -3.43 10.98 2.37
C ILE A 325 -2.26 10.31 1.64
N ILE A 326 -2.01 10.70 0.39
CA ILE A 326 -1.02 10.11 -0.51
C ILE A 326 0.16 11.05 -0.65
N PHE A 327 1.36 10.52 -0.43
CA PHE A 327 2.59 11.26 -0.64
C PHE A 327 2.83 11.60 -2.11
N PRO A 328 3.42 12.77 -2.42
CA PRO A 328 3.69 13.16 -3.80
C PRO A 328 4.79 12.28 -4.43
N PRO A 329 4.93 12.30 -5.76
CA PRO A 329 5.96 11.53 -6.45
C PRO A 329 7.37 11.76 -5.93
N GLY A 330 8.07 10.65 -5.71
CA GLY A 330 9.44 10.63 -5.20
C GLY A 330 9.57 10.85 -3.69
N TYR A 331 8.49 11.12 -2.94
CA TYR A 331 8.67 11.54 -1.56
C TYR A 331 9.16 10.43 -0.61
N ILE A 332 8.62 9.21 -0.76
CA ILE A 332 9.01 8.00 -0.04
C ILE A 332 10.10 7.25 -0.81
N THR A 333 9.93 7.13 -2.13
CA THR A 333 10.71 6.20 -2.94
C THR A 333 11.99 6.77 -3.53
N GLN A 334 12.18 8.08 -3.49
CA GLN A 334 13.43 8.69 -3.91
C GLN A 334 14.49 8.36 -2.85
N SER A 335 15.45 7.53 -3.24
CA SER A 335 16.67 7.34 -2.47
C SER A 335 17.26 8.72 -2.16
N GLN A 336 17.52 8.99 -0.88
CA GLN A 336 18.18 10.23 -0.51
C GLN A 336 19.56 10.31 -1.18
N ALA A 337 19.87 11.54 -1.57
CA ALA A 337 21.03 12.06 -2.30
C ALA A 337 21.16 11.61 -3.77
N LYS A 338 20.73 12.51 -4.68
CA LYS A 338 21.23 12.58 -6.05
C LYS A 338 22.76 12.74 -5.96
N VAL A 339 23.49 11.64 -5.99
CA VAL A 339 24.95 11.64 -6.04
C VAL A 339 25.33 12.26 -7.39
N SER A 340 25.70 13.53 -7.38
CA SER A 340 26.18 14.18 -8.58
C SER A 340 27.60 13.71 -8.79
N LEU A 341 27.90 13.09 -9.93
CA LEU A 341 29.25 12.65 -10.27
C LEU A 341 29.89 13.70 -11.21
N ASN A 342 31.20 13.92 -11.08
CA ASN A 342 31.97 14.62 -12.11
C ASN A 342 32.22 13.70 -13.32
N ASP A 343 32.79 14.28 -14.39
CA ASP A 343 33.12 13.57 -15.64
C ASP A 343 34.16 12.45 -15.46
N THR A 344 34.79 12.34 -14.28
CA THR A 344 35.72 11.27 -13.92
C THR A 344 35.11 10.19 -13.00
N GLY A 345 33.80 10.27 -12.73
CA GLY A 345 33.08 9.33 -11.86
C GLY A 345 33.23 9.59 -10.36
N GLY A 346 33.80 10.72 -9.95
CA GLY A 346 33.92 11.13 -8.55
C GLY A 346 32.70 11.90 -8.05
N VAL A 347 32.28 11.66 -6.81
CA VAL A 347 31.14 12.34 -6.17
C VAL A 347 31.44 13.83 -5.95
N THR A 348 30.56 14.69 -6.47
CA THR A 348 30.62 16.17 -6.38
C THR A 348 29.58 16.74 -5.43
N ASP A 349 28.45 16.06 -5.26
CA ASP A 349 27.38 16.45 -4.33
C ASP A 349 26.57 15.21 -3.93
N GLY A 350 26.02 15.19 -2.73
CA GLY A 350 25.36 14.03 -2.15
C GLY A 350 26.31 13.02 -1.48
N CYS A 351 25.77 12.14 -0.64
CA CYS A 351 26.51 11.09 0.07
C CYS A 351 25.74 9.78 -0.06
N TYR A 352 26.40 8.70 -0.49
CA TYR A 352 25.81 7.35 -0.48
C TYR A 352 25.70 6.79 0.95
N LEU A 353 26.54 7.27 1.86
CA LEU A 353 26.57 6.96 3.27
C LEU A 353 26.78 8.27 4.02
N HIS A 354 26.01 8.52 5.09
CA HIS A 354 26.29 9.61 6.02
C HIS A 354 27.76 9.53 6.45
N SER A 355 28.49 10.64 6.38
CA SER A 355 29.85 10.68 6.93
C SER A 355 29.79 10.26 8.40
N PRO A 356 30.60 9.29 8.86
CA PRO A 356 30.59 8.90 10.26
C PRO A 356 30.95 10.11 11.13
N PRO A 357 30.37 10.24 12.34
CA PRO A 357 30.79 11.29 13.25
C PRO A 357 32.23 11.03 13.67
N ALA A 358 33.05 12.08 13.50
CA ALA A 358 34.40 12.27 14.03
C ALA A 358 35.49 11.24 13.66
N ASN A 359 36.64 11.77 13.24
CA ASN A 359 37.91 11.05 13.21
C ASN A 359 38.09 10.23 14.49
N PRO A 360 38.23 8.89 14.41
CA PRO A 360 38.72 8.13 15.54
C PRO A 360 40.18 8.51 15.75
N THR A 361 40.44 9.51 16.61
CA THR A 361 41.72 9.65 17.27
C THR A 361 41.87 8.48 18.21
N ASN A 362 42.29 7.34 17.67
CA ASN A 362 43.25 6.39 18.23
C ASN A 362 43.14 5.08 17.46
N THR A 363 44.15 4.86 16.62
CA THR A 363 44.58 3.56 16.14
C THR A 363 44.70 2.55 17.28
N ASN A 364 43.76 1.60 17.35
CA ASN A 364 44.08 0.25 17.79
C ASN A 364 43.04 -0.71 17.23
N SER A 365 43.44 -1.37 16.15
CA SER A 365 42.68 -2.40 15.47
C SER A 365 42.55 -3.65 16.37
N SER A 366 41.33 -4.04 16.71
CA SER A 366 41.03 -5.43 17.08
C SER A 366 39.59 -5.76 16.72
N TRP A 367 39.40 -6.34 15.54
CA TRP A 367 38.31 -7.30 15.33
C TRP A 367 38.97 -8.67 15.40
N ALA A 368 38.84 -9.30 16.56
CA ALA A 368 38.86 -10.73 16.75
C ALA A 368 37.40 -11.16 16.97
#